data_AF-A0A7S0W8B8-F1
#
_entry.id   AF-A0A7S0W8B8-F1
#
_cell.length_a   1.000
_cell.length_b   1.000
_cell.length_c   1.000
_cell.angle_alpha   90.00
_cell.angle_beta   90.00
_cell.angle_gamma   90.00
#
_symmetry.space_group_name_H-M   'P 1'
#
loop_
_entity.id
_entity.type
_entity.pdbx_description
1 polymer ?
#
loop_
_entity_poly.entity_id
_entity_poly.type
_entity_poly.pdbx_seq_one_letter_code
_entity_poly.pdbx_strand_id
1 'polypeptide(L)'
;MMRAVWADYCKRLHNNDEECVEVELSCSADRVRESLSQREFDDLSAALRGNRHCRSLILWGNKELSSVDSLLGALQDNTSLERVNLELTGVEADRRELVARMLINRRIDRLAADPDMQRATTLDLSCTGLENKDMKRLGQALRSNVCLTSLSLWGNKGLTNGRLVEELIQANEAMPLVQVSLDDSGVDEDGVAGVEKLLAARRVQRSIALLDANESGRVLNLAHSGLDDKSLAAVGASLARNTSTTSLLLGGNPALTKQGVLSFLTALSASPACQLAHISVDAGQLDAAASARLRAWRLQAVIRLLEHASPSLTSVDLSRMDLTNKEVEKLVLPALARSPHVASLSLARNRAVTDECLRGEGGLVRGGVE
;
A
#
# COMPACT_ATOMS: atom_id res chain seq x y z
N MET A 1 44.45 -7.49 -11.54
CA MET A 1 43.20 -8.21 -11.23
C MET A 1 42.02 -7.56 -11.95
N MET A 2 41.81 -6.25 -11.82
CA MET A 2 40.65 -5.55 -12.42
C MET A 2 40.55 -5.66 -13.96
N ARG A 3 41.67 -5.58 -14.71
CA ARG A 3 41.65 -5.77 -16.18
C ARG A 3 41.16 -7.15 -16.64
N ALA A 4 41.43 -8.20 -15.86
CA ALA A 4 40.96 -9.55 -16.18
C ALA A 4 39.45 -9.69 -15.95
N VAL A 5 38.95 -9.07 -14.86
CA VAL A 5 37.51 -8.99 -14.56
C VAL A 5 36.77 -8.20 -15.65
N TRP A 6 37.33 -7.07 -16.09
CA TRP A 6 36.78 -6.28 -17.19
C TRP A 6 36.68 -7.09 -18.50
N ALA A 7 37.77 -7.76 -18.91
CA ALA A 7 37.79 -8.53 -20.15
C ALA A 7 36.77 -9.67 -20.12
N ASP A 8 36.57 -10.28 -18.94
CA ASP A 8 35.53 -11.28 -18.73
C ASP A 8 34.12 -10.69 -18.91
N TYR A 9 33.80 -9.57 -18.26
CA TYR A 9 32.50 -8.90 -18.44
C TYR A 9 32.24 -8.51 -19.89
N CYS A 10 33.20 -7.90 -20.59
CA CYS A 10 33.05 -7.58 -22.01
C CYS A 10 32.74 -8.82 -22.85
N LYS A 11 33.42 -9.94 -22.59
CA LYS A 11 33.17 -11.21 -23.28
C LYS A 11 31.79 -11.76 -22.97
N ARG A 12 31.37 -11.75 -21.69
CA ARG A 12 30.03 -12.21 -21.26
C ARG A 12 28.92 -11.37 -21.88
N LEU A 13 29.07 -10.05 -21.87
CA LEU A 13 28.13 -9.13 -22.49
C LEU A 13 28.02 -9.36 -24.00
N HIS A 14 29.16 -9.48 -24.69
CA HIS A 14 29.23 -9.74 -26.13
C HIS A 14 28.57 -11.08 -26.51
N ASN A 15 28.77 -12.10 -25.69
CA ASN A 15 28.17 -13.42 -25.87
C ASN A 15 26.69 -13.48 -25.43
N ASN A 16 26.12 -12.35 -25.01
CA ASN A 16 24.76 -12.24 -24.50
C ASN A 16 24.46 -13.26 -23.38
N ASP A 17 25.40 -13.40 -22.44
CA ASP A 17 25.25 -14.28 -21.28
C ASP A 17 24.07 -13.85 -20.40
N GLU A 18 23.13 -14.78 -20.18
CA GLU A 18 21.91 -14.56 -19.40
C GLU A 18 22.20 -14.29 -17.92
N GLU A 19 23.32 -14.80 -17.41
CA GLU A 19 23.74 -14.59 -16.02
C GLU A 19 24.38 -13.20 -15.81
N CYS A 20 24.71 -12.49 -16.88
CA CYS A 20 25.34 -11.17 -16.82
C CYS A 20 24.31 -10.05 -16.66
N VAL A 21 23.50 -10.11 -15.59
CA VAL A 21 22.41 -9.16 -15.30
C VAL A 21 22.93 -7.84 -14.72
N GLU A 22 24.05 -7.89 -14.00
CA GLU A 22 24.71 -6.73 -13.39
C GLU A 22 26.21 -6.76 -13.65
N VAL A 23 26.74 -5.58 -14.02
CA VAL A 23 28.17 -5.35 -14.24
C VAL A 23 28.63 -4.30 -13.26
N GLU A 24 29.44 -4.71 -12.29
CA GLU A 24 30.05 -3.80 -11.32
C GLU A 24 31.56 -3.69 -11.55
N LEU A 25 31.99 -2.48 -11.90
CA LEU A 25 33.39 -2.12 -12.13
C LEU A 25 33.73 -0.87 -11.29
N SER A 26 33.46 -0.95 -10.00
CA SER A 26 33.70 0.13 -9.04
C SER A 26 35.19 0.28 -8.71
N CYS A 27 35.71 1.51 -8.68
CA CYS A 27 37.08 1.81 -8.26
C CYS A 27 37.09 2.60 -6.94
N SER A 28 37.78 2.08 -5.91
CA SER A 28 37.96 2.79 -4.63
C SER A 28 38.83 4.03 -4.81
N ALA A 29 38.55 5.10 -4.05
CA ALA A 29 39.25 6.39 -4.13
C ALA A 29 40.79 6.29 -4.00
N ASP A 30 41.30 5.27 -3.32
CA ASP A 30 42.74 5.08 -3.06
C ASP A 30 43.48 4.29 -4.15
N ARG A 31 42.77 3.80 -5.18
CA ARG A 31 43.33 2.89 -6.20
C ARG A 31 43.22 3.44 -7.62
N VAL A 32 43.68 4.66 -7.83
CA VAL A 32 43.66 5.35 -9.14
C VAL A 32 44.26 4.50 -10.28
N ARG A 33 45.29 3.69 -10.01
CA ARG A 33 45.92 2.79 -11.00
C ARG A 33 45.03 1.64 -11.48
N GLU A 34 43.87 1.44 -10.88
CA GLU A 34 42.88 0.43 -11.27
C GLU A 34 41.66 1.06 -11.98
N SER A 35 41.63 2.39 -12.22
CA SER A 35 40.52 3.02 -12.94
C SER A 35 40.36 2.47 -14.35
N LEU A 36 39.11 2.37 -14.80
CA LEU A 36 38.76 2.04 -16.18
C LEU A 36 39.25 3.17 -17.10
N SER A 37 40.04 2.81 -18.12
CA SER A 37 40.41 3.78 -19.17
C SER A 37 39.24 4.04 -20.11
N GLN A 38 39.25 5.19 -20.79
CA GLN A 38 38.20 5.53 -21.76
C GLN A 38 38.05 4.46 -22.86
N ARG A 39 39.16 3.90 -23.35
CA ARG A 39 39.14 2.83 -24.36
C ARG A 39 38.45 1.57 -23.86
N GLU A 40 38.76 1.13 -22.63
CA GLU A 40 38.13 -0.04 -22.02
C GLU A 40 36.63 0.19 -21.80
N PHE A 41 36.22 1.42 -21.48
CA PHE A 41 34.81 1.80 -21.40
C PHE A 41 34.11 1.82 -22.77
N ASP A 42 34.79 2.27 -23.83
CA ASP A 42 34.23 2.27 -25.18
C ASP A 42 33.99 0.84 -25.69
N ASP A 43 34.94 -0.07 -25.44
CA ASP A 43 34.81 -1.50 -25.73
C ASP A 43 33.65 -2.14 -24.94
N LEU A 44 33.50 -1.79 -23.65
CA LEU A 44 32.38 -2.22 -22.82
C LEU A 44 31.03 -1.72 -23.37
N SER A 45 30.98 -0.45 -23.77
CA SER A 45 29.79 0.16 -24.38
C SER A 45 29.41 -0.54 -25.68
N ALA A 46 30.39 -0.87 -26.52
CA ALA A 46 30.15 -1.64 -27.74
C ALA A 46 29.58 -3.04 -27.44
N ALA A 47 30.08 -3.71 -26.39
CA ALA A 47 29.55 -5.01 -25.97
C ALA A 47 28.10 -4.91 -25.43
N LEU A 48 27.75 -3.82 -24.75
CA LEU A 48 26.39 -3.58 -24.26
C LEU A 48 25.36 -3.40 -25.37
N ARG A 49 25.75 -2.85 -26.53
CA ARG A 49 24.83 -2.52 -27.64
C ARG A 49 23.91 -3.70 -28.03
N GLY A 50 24.47 -4.90 -28.13
CA GLY A 50 23.72 -6.11 -28.51
C GLY A 50 23.20 -6.96 -27.34
N ASN A 51 23.59 -6.61 -26.11
CA ASN A 51 23.24 -7.40 -24.94
C ASN A 51 21.75 -7.20 -24.56
N ARG A 52 21.09 -8.27 -24.13
CA ARG A 52 19.65 -8.31 -23.80
C ARG A 52 19.37 -8.63 -22.34
N HIS A 53 20.39 -8.89 -21.53
CA HIS A 53 20.23 -9.42 -20.17
C HIS A 53 20.74 -8.46 -19.09
N CYS A 54 21.78 -7.67 -19.39
CA CYS A 54 22.34 -6.69 -18.48
C CYS A 54 21.33 -5.58 -18.23
N ARG A 55 20.96 -5.41 -16.96
CA ARG A 55 20.02 -4.41 -16.44
C ARG A 55 20.70 -3.31 -15.65
N SER A 56 21.88 -3.57 -15.10
CA SER A 56 22.58 -2.68 -14.17
C SER A 56 24.06 -2.57 -14.53
N LEU A 57 24.55 -1.33 -14.67
CA LEU A 57 25.95 -1.03 -14.91
C LEU A 57 26.46 -0.05 -13.84
N ILE A 58 27.40 -0.49 -13.01
CA ILE A 58 27.94 0.29 -11.90
C ILE A 58 29.40 0.62 -12.20
N LEU A 59 29.70 1.91 -12.39
CA LEU A 59 31.03 2.43 -12.76
C LEU A 59 31.54 3.44 -11.72
N TRP A 60 31.10 3.30 -10.48
CA TRP A 60 31.40 4.23 -9.40
C TRP A 60 32.91 4.44 -9.20
N GLY A 61 33.35 5.68 -9.05
CA GLY A 61 34.73 6.02 -8.69
C GLY A 61 35.78 5.94 -9.82
N ASN A 62 35.38 5.66 -11.06
CA ASN A 62 36.28 5.66 -12.22
C ASN A 62 36.59 7.10 -12.68
N LYS A 63 37.52 7.78 -12.01
CA LYS A 63 37.85 9.20 -12.26
C LYS A 63 38.46 9.48 -13.63
N GLU A 64 39.09 8.49 -14.26
CA GLU A 64 39.67 8.64 -15.60
C GLU A 64 38.61 8.57 -16.72
N LEU A 65 37.41 8.08 -16.40
CA LEU A 65 36.28 8.08 -17.33
C LEU A 65 35.75 9.50 -17.48
N SER A 66 35.94 10.11 -18.65
CA SER A 66 35.59 11.51 -18.91
C SER A 66 34.46 11.67 -19.93
N SER A 67 34.24 10.69 -20.82
CA SER A 67 33.15 10.71 -21.80
C SER A 67 32.25 9.47 -21.70
N VAL A 68 30.97 9.68 -21.98
CA VAL A 68 29.94 8.63 -22.08
C VAL A 68 29.35 8.52 -23.48
N ASP A 69 29.95 9.14 -24.49
CA ASP A 69 29.39 9.18 -25.86
C ASP A 69 29.22 7.77 -26.45
N SER A 70 30.18 6.88 -26.23
CA SER A 70 30.08 5.47 -26.64
C SER A 70 28.92 4.74 -25.95
N LEU A 71 28.68 5.02 -24.67
CA LEU A 71 27.55 4.46 -23.92
C LEU A 71 26.22 5.05 -24.41
N LEU A 72 26.15 6.35 -24.67
CA LEU A 72 24.96 6.99 -25.25
C LEU A 72 24.61 6.36 -26.61
N GLY A 73 25.62 6.10 -27.44
CA GLY A 73 25.44 5.37 -28.70
C GLY A 73 25.00 3.91 -28.49
N ALA A 74 25.50 3.23 -27.45
CA ALA A 74 25.06 1.88 -27.11
C ALA A 74 23.61 1.84 -26.60
N LEU A 75 23.20 2.85 -25.84
CA LEU A 75 21.83 3.02 -25.32
C LEU A 75 20.80 3.32 -26.43
N GLN A 76 21.20 3.67 -27.65
CA GLN A 76 20.23 3.78 -28.74
C GLN A 76 19.67 2.43 -29.16
N ASP A 77 20.50 1.37 -29.10
CA ASP A 77 20.13 0.02 -29.55
C ASP A 77 19.84 -0.93 -28.39
N ASN A 78 20.54 -0.77 -27.26
CA ASN A 78 20.35 -1.62 -26.10
C ASN A 78 18.98 -1.31 -25.45
N THR A 79 18.15 -2.33 -25.28
CA THR A 79 16.82 -2.21 -24.65
C THR A 79 16.75 -2.80 -23.25
N SER A 80 17.80 -3.50 -22.80
CA SER A 80 17.81 -4.23 -21.53
C SER A 80 18.31 -3.40 -20.35
N LEU A 81 19.22 -2.45 -20.58
CA LEU A 81 19.86 -1.70 -19.51
C LEU A 81 18.87 -0.72 -18.88
N GLU A 82 18.75 -0.77 -17.57
CA GLU A 82 17.78 0.00 -16.79
C GLU A 82 18.45 0.99 -15.84
N ARG A 83 19.66 0.67 -15.38
CA ARG A 83 20.41 1.49 -14.42
C ARG A 83 21.86 1.64 -14.85
N VAL A 84 22.37 2.86 -14.72
CA VAL A 84 23.79 3.17 -14.87
C VAL A 84 24.20 4.07 -13.71
N ASN A 85 25.18 3.67 -12.92
CA ASN A 85 25.79 4.49 -11.89
C ASN A 85 27.14 5.05 -12.38
N LEU A 86 27.21 6.36 -12.52
CA LEU A 86 28.40 7.13 -12.93
C LEU A 86 28.89 8.07 -11.82
N GLU A 87 28.49 7.86 -10.58
CA GLU A 87 28.92 8.70 -9.46
C GLU A 87 30.44 8.63 -9.24
N LEU A 88 31.03 9.75 -8.84
CA LEU A 88 32.48 9.90 -8.61
C LEU A 88 33.35 9.53 -9.82
N THR A 89 32.80 9.58 -11.03
CA THR A 89 33.57 9.52 -12.30
C THR A 89 34.03 10.91 -12.74
N GLY A 90 34.92 10.97 -13.73
CA GLY A 90 35.33 12.23 -14.39
C GLY A 90 34.33 12.77 -15.40
N VAL A 91 33.18 12.10 -15.60
CA VAL A 91 32.14 12.49 -16.56
C VAL A 91 31.50 13.81 -16.12
N GLU A 92 31.19 14.69 -17.07
CA GLU A 92 30.48 15.94 -16.77
C GLU A 92 29.05 15.68 -16.26
N ALA A 93 28.53 16.59 -15.42
CA ALA A 93 27.19 16.44 -14.82
C ALA A 93 26.09 16.35 -15.88
N ASP A 94 26.10 17.24 -16.88
CA ASP A 94 25.13 17.29 -17.99
C ASP A 94 25.12 15.98 -18.79
N ARG A 95 26.29 15.35 -18.95
CA ARG A 95 26.41 14.07 -19.66
C ARG A 95 25.87 12.90 -18.84
N ARG A 96 26.10 12.88 -17.52
CA ARG A 96 25.46 11.90 -16.62
C ARG A 96 23.94 12.06 -16.62
N GLU A 97 23.45 13.30 -16.61
CA GLU A 97 22.03 13.61 -16.68
C GLU A 97 21.40 13.08 -17.98
N LEU A 98 22.09 13.23 -19.12
CA LEU A 98 21.63 12.71 -20.40
C LEU A 98 21.50 11.17 -20.39
N VAL A 99 22.48 10.44 -19.82
CA VAL A 99 22.39 8.98 -19.64
C VAL A 99 21.17 8.63 -18.78
N ALA A 100 20.97 9.32 -17.65
CA ALA A 100 19.80 9.12 -16.80
C ALA A 100 18.48 9.41 -17.55
N ARG A 101 18.42 10.47 -18.37
CA ARG A 101 17.25 10.82 -19.22
C ARG A 101 16.93 9.72 -20.23
N MET A 102 17.94 9.12 -20.86
CA MET A 102 17.70 8.01 -21.79
C MET A 102 17.11 6.79 -21.09
N LEU A 103 17.66 6.42 -19.93
CA LEU A 103 17.21 5.26 -19.17
C LEU A 103 15.79 5.42 -18.62
N ILE A 104 15.46 6.60 -18.07
CA ILE A 104 14.11 6.85 -17.57
C ILE A 104 13.07 6.86 -18.69
N ASN A 105 13.39 7.47 -19.84
CA ASN A 105 12.49 7.50 -20.99
C ASN A 105 12.19 6.09 -21.47
N ARG A 106 13.23 5.24 -21.55
CA ARG A 106 13.06 3.82 -21.88
C ARG A 106 12.19 3.10 -20.85
N ARG A 107 12.38 3.37 -19.56
CA ARG A 107 11.59 2.74 -18.50
C ARG A 107 10.12 3.14 -18.56
N ILE A 108 9.82 4.41 -18.88
CA ILE A 108 8.45 4.89 -19.13
C ILE A 108 7.85 4.23 -20.37
N ASP A 109 8.62 4.07 -21.46
CA ASP A 109 8.13 3.41 -22.67
C ASP A 109 7.86 1.92 -22.45
N ARG A 110 8.76 1.23 -21.74
CA ARG A 110 8.56 -0.17 -21.34
C ARG A 110 7.35 -0.32 -20.45
N LEU A 111 7.12 0.59 -19.51
CA LEU A 111 5.92 0.55 -18.70
C LEU A 111 4.66 0.51 -19.57
N ALA A 112 4.60 1.24 -20.69
CA ALA A 112 3.47 1.22 -21.61
C ALA A 112 3.41 -0.02 -22.52
N ALA A 113 4.55 -0.57 -22.94
CA ALA A 113 4.63 -1.59 -23.98
C ALA A 113 4.86 -3.03 -23.48
N ASP A 114 5.43 -3.20 -22.28
CA ASP A 114 5.87 -4.48 -21.75
C ASP A 114 4.75 -5.13 -20.89
N PRO A 115 4.23 -6.31 -21.29
CA PRO A 115 3.18 -7.00 -20.55
C PRO A 115 3.57 -7.35 -19.10
N ASP A 116 4.85 -7.61 -18.84
CA ASP A 116 5.30 -7.95 -17.48
C ASP A 116 5.29 -6.70 -16.59
N MET A 117 5.63 -5.53 -17.14
CA MET A 117 5.50 -4.25 -16.43
C MET A 117 4.04 -3.86 -16.20
N GLN A 118 3.13 -4.20 -17.11
CA GLN A 118 1.69 -3.99 -16.93
C GLN A 118 1.11 -4.86 -15.80
N ARG A 119 1.81 -5.93 -15.40
CA ARG A 119 1.44 -6.82 -14.29
C ARG A 119 2.18 -6.52 -12.99
N ALA A 120 3.15 -5.59 -13.01
CA ALA A 120 3.90 -5.22 -11.83
C ALA A 120 2.99 -4.56 -10.79
N THR A 121 3.10 -5.01 -9.53
CA THR A 121 2.36 -4.42 -8.40
C THR A 121 3.11 -3.29 -7.73
N THR A 122 4.42 -3.19 -7.99
CA THR A 122 5.34 -2.19 -7.46
C THR A 122 6.23 -1.65 -8.57
N LEU A 123 6.45 -0.34 -8.60
CA LEU A 123 7.35 0.32 -9.53
C LEU A 123 8.27 1.25 -8.75
N ASP A 124 9.57 1.01 -8.86
CA ASP A 124 10.59 1.86 -8.28
C ASP A 124 11.21 2.74 -9.37
N LEU A 125 11.05 4.07 -9.23
CA LEU A 125 11.68 5.12 -10.02
C LEU A 125 12.49 6.08 -9.13
N SER A 126 12.93 5.62 -7.97
CA SER A 126 13.68 6.43 -7.01
C SER A 126 15.03 6.86 -7.57
N CYS A 127 15.46 8.08 -7.26
CA CYS A 127 16.73 8.67 -7.70
C CYS A 127 16.99 8.53 -9.21
N THR A 128 15.93 8.45 -10.01
CA THR A 128 16.09 8.35 -11.46
C THR A 128 16.31 9.69 -12.11
N GLY A 129 16.23 10.80 -11.36
CA GLY A 129 16.35 12.17 -11.84
C GLY A 129 15.09 12.67 -12.55
N LEU A 130 13.92 12.07 -12.31
CA LEU A 130 12.65 12.52 -12.86
C LEU A 130 12.40 14.01 -12.59
N GLU A 131 11.84 14.67 -13.58
CA GLU A 131 11.43 16.08 -13.51
C GLU A 131 9.92 16.22 -13.77
N ASN A 132 9.38 17.39 -13.43
CA ASN A 132 7.97 17.74 -13.69
C ASN A 132 7.52 17.44 -15.14
N LYS A 133 8.39 17.65 -16.14
CA LYS A 133 8.09 17.40 -17.56
C LYS A 133 7.82 15.92 -17.89
N ASP A 134 8.34 15.01 -17.08
CA ASP A 134 8.24 13.56 -17.29
C ASP A 134 6.89 13.01 -16.77
N MET A 135 6.24 13.70 -15.82
CA MET A 135 5.04 13.22 -15.12
C MET A 135 3.86 12.95 -16.04
N LYS A 136 3.66 13.80 -17.06
CA LYS A 136 2.57 13.60 -18.02
C LYS A 136 2.74 12.31 -18.82
N ARG A 137 3.97 12.01 -19.24
CA ARG A 137 4.29 10.81 -20.02
C ARG A 137 4.22 9.56 -19.13
N LEU A 138 4.71 9.65 -17.89
CA LEU A 138 4.58 8.58 -16.91
C LEU A 138 3.09 8.28 -16.61
N GLY A 139 2.26 9.30 -16.42
CA GLY A 139 0.80 9.14 -16.25
C GLY A 139 0.14 8.46 -17.45
N GLN A 140 0.54 8.79 -18.67
CA GLN A 140 0.06 8.11 -19.88
C GLN A 140 0.46 6.63 -19.91
N ALA A 141 1.70 6.29 -19.55
CA ALA A 141 2.17 4.91 -19.49
C ALA A 141 1.45 4.09 -18.40
N LEU A 142 1.05 4.74 -17.30
CA LEU A 142 0.32 4.11 -16.19
C LEU A 142 -1.18 3.95 -16.43
N ARG A 143 -1.75 4.57 -17.48
CA ARG A 143 -3.21 4.60 -17.70
C ARG A 143 -3.82 3.21 -17.80
N SER A 144 -3.17 2.30 -18.52
CA SER A 144 -3.63 0.93 -18.73
C SER A 144 -3.18 -0.05 -17.64
N ASN A 145 -2.32 0.39 -16.72
CA ASN A 145 -1.79 -0.50 -15.70
C ASN A 145 -2.86 -0.77 -14.64
N VAL A 146 -3.28 -2.04 -14.56
CA VAL A 146 -4.34 -2.51 -13.66
C VAL A 146 -3.80 -3.15 -12.37
N CYS A 147 -2.49 -3.34 -12.25
CA CYS A 147 -1.88 -4.07 -11.14
C CYS A 147 -1.06 -3.17 -10.20
N LEU A 148 -0.57 -2.02 -10.66
CA LEU A 148 0.38 -1.21 -9.92
C LEU A 148 -0.23 -0.54 -8.70
N THR A 149 0.16 -0.99 -7.51
CA THR A 149 -0.35 -0.50 -6.23
C THR A 149 0.58 0.48 -5.52
N SER A 150 1.88 0.40 -5.80
CA SER A 150 2.91 1.22 -5.15
C SER A 150 3.91 1.76 -6.16
N LEU A 151 4.17 3.07 -6.06
CA LEU A 151 5.13 3.80 -6.89
C LEU A 151 6.13 4.54 -6.00
N SER A 152 7.43 4.30 -6.18
CA SER A 152 8.46 5.10 -5.51
C SER A 152 9.00 6.18 -6.43
N LEU A 153 8.86 7.44 -6.02
CA LEU A 153 9.45 8.62 -6.67
C LEU A 153 10.51 9.29 -5.76
N TRP A 154 10.98 8.57 -4.74
CA TRP A 154 11.96 9.03 -3.77
C TRP A 154 13.19 9.67 -4.43
N GLY A 155 13.73 10.74 -3.84
CA GLY A 155 15.02 11.32 -4.26
C GLY A 155 15.04 11.97 -5.66
N ASN A 156 13.89 12.15 -6.32
CA ASN A 156 13.79 12.82 -7.62
C ASN A 156 13.61 14.33 -7.47
N LYS A 157 14.65 15.04 -7.04
CA LYS A 157 14.62 16.48 -6.67
C LYS A 157 14.07 17.46 -7.71
N GLY A 158 13.92 17.03 -8.97
CA GLY A 158 13.30 17.81 -10.05
C GLY A 158 11.77 17.76 -10.05
N LEU A 159 11.14 16.94 -9.19
CA LEU A 159 9.69 16.85 -9.02
C LEU A 159 9.20 17.89 -8.01
N THR A 160 9.21 19.16 -8.39
CA THR A 160 8.82 20.24 -7.44
C THR A 160 7.32 20.51 -7.39
N ASN A 161 6.52 19.95 -8.31
CA ASN A 161 5.10 20.27 -8.43
C ASN A 161 4.21 19.06 -8.07
N GLY A 162 3.73 19.02 -6.83
CA GLY A 162 2.86 17.95 -6.32
C GLY A 162 1.58 17.75 -7.13
N ARG A 163 1.03 18.79 -7.76
CA ARG A 163 -0.16 18.69 -8.61
C ARG A 163 0.07 17.77 -9.82
N LEU A 164 1.29 17.72 -10.36
CA LEU A 164 1.59 16.80 -11.47
C LEU A 164 1.63 15.34 -11.01
N VAL A 165 2.02 15.10 -9.75
CA VAL A 165 1.93 13.78 -9.14
C VAL A 165 0.46 13.40 -8.92
N GLU A 166 -0.38 14.35 -8.50
CA GLU A 166 -1.83 14.13 -8.42
C GLU A 166 -2.44 13.79 -9.79
N GLU A 167 -2.07 14.53 -10.84
CA GLU A 167 -2.52 14.27 -12.22
C GLU A 167 -2.06 12.90 -12.72
N LEU A 168 -0.84 12.47 -12.37
CA LEU A 168 -0.35 11.12 -12.64
C LEU A 168 -1.20 10.05 -11.94
N ILE A 169 -1.52 10.24 -10.66
CA ILE A 169 -2.35 9.32 -9.90
C ILE A 169 -3.74 9.25 -10.53
N GLN A 170 -4.32 10.39 -10.91
CA GLN A 170 -5.63 10.47 -11.56
C GLN A 170 -5.65 9.80 -12.94
N ALA A 171 -4.56 9.90 -13.71
CA ALA A 171 -4.45 9.26 -15.01
C ALA A 171 -4.48 7.72 -14.94
N ASN A 172 -4.15 7.12 -13.80
CA ASN A 172 -4.31 5.68 -13.57
C ASN A 172 -5.80 5.35 -13.31
N GLU A 173 -6.55 5.16 -14.41
CA GLU A 173 -8.01 4.99 -14.44
C GLU A 173 -8.50 3.72 -13.73
N ALA A 174 -7.70 2.65 -13.75
CA ALA A 174 -8.04 1.40 -13.08
C ALA A 174 -8.02 1.52 -11.53
N MET A 175 -7.48 2.62 -11.00
CA MET A 175 -7.31 2.88 -9.57
C MET A 175 -6.52 1.86 -8.73
N PRO A 176 -5.56 1.06 -9.26
CA PRO A 176 -4.74 0.22 -8.38
C PRO A 176 -3.79 1.04 -7.50
N LEU A 177 -3.34 2.22 -7.95
CA LEU A 177 -2.31 3.00 -7.26
C LEU A 177 -2.85 3.62 -5.97
N VAL A 178 -2.32 3.15 -4.83
CA VAL A 178 -2.75 3.52 -3.48
C VAL A 178 -1.61 3.99 -2.59
N GLN A 179 -0.37 3.91 -3.08
CA GLN A 179 0.83 4.33 -2.39
C GLN A 179 1.81 5.01 -3.36
N VAL A 180 2.29 6.20 -2.98
CA VAL A 180 3.37 6.91 -3.67
C VAL A 180 4.37 7.38 -2.61
N SER A 181 5.66 7.10 -2.78
CA SER A 181 6.72 7.69 -1.93
C SER A 181 7.29 8.93 -2.62
N LEU A 182 7.34 10.04 -1.89
CA LEU A 182 7.82 11.34 -2.34
C LEU A 182 8.97 11.88 -1.47
N ASP A 183 9.55 11.09 -0.57
CA ASP A 183 10.60 11.63 0.31
C ASP A 183 11.81 12.07 -0.53
N ASP A 184 12.41 13.21 -0.19
CA ASP A 184 13.52 13.84 -0.94
C ASP A 184 13.22 14.08 -2.45
N SER A 185 11.95 14.14 -2.88
CA SER A 185 11.56 14.37 -4.28
C SER A 185 11.46 15.86 -4.67
N GLY A 186 11.76 16.79 -3.77
CA GLY A 186 11.67 18.23 -4.06
C GLY A 186 10.24 18.79 -4.11
N VAL A 187 9.20 17.94 -4.00
CA VAL A 187 7.81 18.36 -3.80
C VAL A 187 7.71 19.09 -2.46
N ASP A 188 7.00 20.22 -2.43
CA ASP A 188 6.73 20.97 -1.21
C ASP A 188 5.72 20.26 -0.29
N GLU A 189 5.61 20.72 0.97
CA GLU A 189 4.73 20.11 1.97
C GLU A 189 3.26 20.12 1.54
N ASP A 190 2.82 21.19 0.89
CA ASP A 190 1.45 21.32 0.36
C ASP A 190 1.17 20.30 -0.75
N GLY A 191 2.12 20.11 -1.67
CA GLY A 191 2.02 19.12 -2.73
C GLY A 191 2.02 17.69 -2.20
N VAL A 192 2.85 17.38 -1.20
CA VAL A 192 2.84 16.07 -0.52
C VAL A 192 1.49 15.84 0.17
N ALA A 193 0.95 16.85 0.86
CA ALA A 193 -0.35 16.76 1.52
C ALA A 193 -1.49 16.54 0.52
N GLY A 194 -1.45 17.20 -0.64
CA GLY A 194 -2.41 17.00 -1.74
C GLY A 194 -2.39 15.57 -2.28
N VAL A 195 -1.20 15.02 -2.53
CA VAL A 195 -0.99 13.63 -2.96
C VAL A 195 -1.50 12.64 -1.92
N GLU A 196 -1.15 12.81 -0.64
CA GLU A 196 -1.62 11.90 0.43
C GLU A 196 -3.15 11.94 0.56
N LYS A 197 -3.76 13.12 0.46
CA LYS A 197 -5.22 13.26 0.46
C LYS A 197 -5.87 12.52 -0.72
N LEU A 198 -5.29 12.61 -1.91
CA LEU A 198 -5.78 11.89 -3.09
C LEU A 198 -5.64 10.38 -2.94
N LEU A 199 -4.50 9.90 -2.43
CA LEU A 199 -4.27 8.47 -2.18
C LEU A 199 -5.20 7.92 -1.10
N ALA A 200 -5.44 8.67 -0.04
CA ALA A 200 -6.45 8.35 0.98
C ALA A 200 -7.84 8.15 0.35
N ALA A 201 -8.28 9.11 -0.47
CA ALA A 201 -9.56 8.99 -1.18
C ALA A 201 -9.62 7.72 -2.06
N ARG A 202 -8.52 7.37 -2.74
CA ARG A 202 -8.43 6.14 -3.54
C ARG A 202 -8.47 4.86 -2.70
N ARG A 203 -7.77 4.81 -1.57
CA ARG A 203 -7.80 3.67 -0.62
C ARG A 203 -9.24 3.40 -0.16
N VAL A 204 -9.99 4.45 0.15
CA VAL A 204 -11.39 4.32 0.56
C VAL A 204 -12.28 3.89 -0.60
N GLN A 205 -12.14 4.50 -1.78
CA GLN A 205 -12.93 4.14 -2.96
C GLN A 205 -12.71 2.68 -3.38
N ARG A 206 -11.46 2.20 -3.34
CA ARG A 206 -11.15 0.79 -3.59
C ARG A 206 -11.82 -0.12 -2.57
N SER A 207 -11.84 0.27 -1.30
CA SER A 207 -12.49 -0.51 -0.25
C SER A 207 -14.01 -0.56 -0.41
N ILE A 208 -14.63 0.54 -0.84
CA ILE A 208 -16.06 0.59 -1.19
C ILE A 208 -16.35 -0.36 -2.35
N ALA A 209 -15.53 -0.36 -3.41
CA ALA A 209 -15.70 -1.27 -4.54
C ALA A 209 -15.59 -2.74 -4.11
N LEU A 210 -14.63 -3.09 -3.23
CA LEU A 210 -14.50 -4.43 -2.67
C LEU A 210 -15.72 -4.82 -1.80
N LEU A 211 -16.25 -3.88 -1.03
CA LEU A 211 -17.47 -4.10 -0.24
C LEU A 211 -18.68 -4.37 -1.14
N ASP A 212 -18.87 -3.56 -2.18
CA ASP A 212 -19.98 -3.70 -3.13
C ASP A 212 -19.90 -5.00 -3.95
N ALA A 213 -18.69 -5.46 -4.26
CA ALA A 213 -18.45 -6.76 -4.90
C ALA A 213 -18.51 -7.95 -3.92
N ASN A 214 -18.64 -7.71 -2.61
CA ASN A 214 -18.48 -8.70 -1.54
C ASN A 214 -17.09 -9.38 -1.48
N GLU A 215 -16.07 -8.77 -2.09
CA GLU A 215 -14.68 -9.26 -2.16
C GLU A 215 -13.77 -8.69 -1.05
N SER A 216 -14.31 -7.89 -0.13
CA SER A 216 -13.58 -7.27 1.00
C SER A 216 -13.04 -8.26 2.05
N GLY A 217 -13.41 -9.54 1.96
CA GLY A 217 -13.08 -10.55 2.96
C GLY A 217 -13.77 -10.29 4.31
N ARG A 218 -13.38 -11.07 5.34
CA ARG A 218 -14.00 -11.02 6.68
C ARG A 218 -13.56 -9.81 7.51
N VAL A 219 -12.37 -9.30 7.27
CA VAL A 219 -11.78 -8.18 8.01
C VAL A 219 -11.43 -7.08 7.02
N LEU A 220 -12.13 -5.96 7.09
CA LEU A 220 -11.81 -4.76 6.34
C LEU A 220 -11.00 -3.80 7.22
N ASN A 221 -9.75 -3.54 6.81
CA ASN A 221 -8.89 -2.60 7.50
C ASN A 221 -8.88 -1.25 6.77
N LEU A 222 -9.51 -0.24 7.38
CA LEU A 222 -9.46 1.16 6.93
C LEU A 222 -8.72 2.04 7.94
N ALA A 223 -7.86 1.45 8.76
CA ALA A 223 -7.02 2.22 9.65
C ALA A 223 -6.07 3.10 8.83
N HIS A 224 -5.83 4.34 9.27
CA HIS A 224 -4.95 5.31 8.59
C HIS A 224 -5.25 5.50 7.10
N SER A 225 -6.51 5.34 6.69
CA SER A 225 -6.93 5.43 5.28
C SER A 225 -7.36 6.84 4.89
N GLY A 226 -7.22 7.82 5.79
CA GLY A 226 -7.66 9.20 5.60
C GLY A 226 -9.18 9.34 5.47
N LEU A 227 -9.92 8.49 6.20
CA LEU A 227 -11.37 8.58 6.26
C LEU A 227 -11.81 9.91 6.92
N ASP A 228 -12.82 10.50 6.33
CA ASP A 228 -13.64 11.59 6.87
C ASP A 228 -15.10 11.12 7.04
N ASP A 229 -15.95 11.95 7.65
CA ASP A 229 -17.33 11.56 7.96
C ASP A 229 -18.13 11.17 6.71
N LYS A 230 -17.88 11.85 5.57
CA LYS A 230 -18.57 11.61 4.30
C LYS A 230 -18.19 10.25 3.71
N SER A 231 -16.90 9.95 3.71
CA SER A 231 -16.37 8.70 3.20
C SER A 231 -16.71 7.53 4.12
N LEU A 232 -16.75 7.71 5.45
CA LEU A 232 -17.29 6.71 6.37
C LEU A 232 -18.78 6.43 6.14
N ALA A 233 -19.58 7.46 5.86
CA ALA A 233 -20.99 7.26 5.50
C ALA A 233 -21.15 6.43 4.22
N ALA A 234 -20.30 6.66 3.21
CA ALA A 234 -20.28 5.86 1.99
C ALA A 234 -19.88 4.39 2.26
N VAL A 235 -18.86 4.17 3.08
CA VAL A 235 -18.47 2.82 3.57
C VAL A 235 -19.64 2.14 4.28
N GLY A 236 -20.39 2.87 5.12
CA GLY A 236 -21.58 2.36 5.80
C GLY A 236 -22.69 1.95 4.84
N ALA A 237 -22.92 2.74 3.79
CA ALA A 237 -23.91 2.41 2.77
C ALA A 237 -23.56 1.12 2.01
N SER A 238 -22.28 0.86 1.72
CA SER A 238 -21.84 -0.40 1.11
C SER A 238 -21.85 -1.56 2.09
N LEU A 239 -21.42 -1.36 3.34
CA LEU A 239 -21.51 -2.36 4.42
C LEU A 239 -22.94 -2.81 4.72
N ALA A 240 -23.93 -1.95 4.49
CA ALA A 240 -25.34 -2.31 4.66
C ALA A 240 -25.81 -3.41 3.70
N ARG A 241 -25.15 -3.56 2.55
CA ARG A 241 -25.42 -4.61 1.54
C ARG A 241 -24.39 -5.73 1.55
N ASN A 242 -23.25 -5.50 2.18
CA ASN A 242 -22.15 -6.45 2.24
C ASN A 242 -22.46 -7.58 3.23
N THR A 243 -22.22 -8.81 2.79
CA THR A 243 -22.48 -10.03 3.58
C THR A 243 -21.21 -10.76 3.98
N SER A 244 -20.04 -10.35 3.49
CA SER A 244 -18.76 -11.03 3.73
C SER A 244 -17.96 -10.45 4.91
N THR A 245 -18.04 -9.15 5.15
CA THR A 245 -17.25 -8.44 6.16
C THR A 245 -17.89 -8.52 7.53
N THR A 246 -17.14 -9.09 8.48
CA THR A 246 -17.52 -9.28 9.88
C THR A 246 -16.76 -8.36 10.83
N SER A 247 -15.65 -7.76 10.40
CA SER A 247 -14.83 -6.86 11.21
C SER A 247 -14.35 -5.65 10.42
N LEU A 248 -14.39 -4.48 11.05
CA LEU A 248 -13.99 -3.21 10.47
C LEU A 248 -13.02 -2.49 11.42
N LEU A 249 -11.85 -2.10 10.91
CA LEU A 249 -10.86 -1.34 11.66
C LEU A 249 -10.82 0.09 11.13
N LEU A 250 -11.12 1.09 11.98
CA LEU A 250 -11.21 2.52 11.62
C LEU A 250 -10.17 3.39 12.33
N GLY A 251 -9.20 2.80 13.05
CA GLY A 251 -8.25 3.56 13.86
C GLY A 251 -7.33 4.48 13.04
N GLY A 252 -6.82 5.55 13.64
CA GLY A 252 -5.84 6.42 13.00
C GLY A 252 -6.38 7.30 11.87
N ASN A 253 -7.67 7.64 11.88
CA ASN A 253 -8.29 8.53 10.89
C ASN A 253 -8.66 9.89 11.52
N PRO A 254 -7.74 10.87 11.57
CA PRO A 254 -7.94 12.10 12.35
C PRO A 254 -9.08 12.99 11.85
N ALA A 255 -9.49 12.85 10.59
CA ALA A 255 -10.60 13.60 10.02
C ALA A 255 -11.99 13.01 10.35
N LEU A 256 -12.05 11.83 10.98
CA LEU A 256 -13.30 11.27 11.50
C LEU A 256 -13.71 11.96 12.78
N THR A 257 -14.91 12.54 12.76
CA THR A 257 -15.49 13.16 13.94
C THR A 257 -16.36 12.17 14.71
N LYS A 258 -16.59 12.50 15.99
CA LYS A 258 -17.54 11.80 16.86
C LYS A 258 -18.94 11.73 16.23
N GLN A 259 -19.36 12.80 15.57
CA GLN A 259 -20.67 12.89 14.92
C GLN A 259 -20.74 12.00 13.66
N GLY A 260 -19.66 11.91 12.89
CA GLY A 260 -19.56 10.98 11.77
C GLY A 260 -19.69 9.53 12.20
N VAL A 261 -18.94 9.13 13.24
CA VAL A 261 -19.03 7.78 13.82
C VAL A 261 -20.43 7.49 14.34
N LEU A 262 -21.06 8.43 15.06
CA LEU A 262 -22.43 8.28 15.56
C LEU A 262 -23.45 8.09 14.42
N SER A 263 -23.32 8.87 13.35
CA SER A 263 -24.20 8.80 12.18
C SER A 263 -24.04 7.46 11.45
N PHE A 264 -22.80 7.02 11.26
CA PHE A 264 -22.45 5.73 10.69
C PHE A 264 -23.06 4.55 11.48
N LEU A 265 -22.89 4.53 12.80
CA LEU A 265 -23.46 3.48 13.66
C LEU A 265 -24.99 3.48 13.63
N THR A 266 -25.61 4.66 13.54
CA THR A 266 -27.06 4.79 13.42
C THR A 266 -27.56 4.18 12.10
N ALA A 267 -26.89 4.47 10.98
CA ALA A 267 -27.23 3.89 9.69
C ALA A 267 -27.04 2.37 9.65
N LEU A 268 -25.93 1.86 10.20
CA LEU A 268 -25.69 0.41 10.30
C LEU A 268 -26.73 -0.31 11.16
N SER A 269 -27.22 0.33 12.23
CA SER A 269 -28.26 -0.27 13.10
C SER A 269 -29.57 -0.54 12.33
N ALA A 270 -29.86 0.25 11.30
CA ALA A 270 -31.04 0.10 10.45
C ALA A 270 -30.87 -0.94 9.33
N SER A 271 -29.69 -1.57 9.22
CA SER A 271 -29.32 -2.44 8.10
C SER A 271 -29.29 -3.91 8.54
N PRO A 272 -30.39 -4.68 8.35
CA PRO A 272 -30.48 -6.07 8.84
C PRO A 272 -29.57 -7.05 8.08
N ALA A 273 -29.15 -6.72 6.85
CA ALA A 273 -28.28 -7.57 6.04
C ALA A 273 -26.78 -7.45 6.41
N CYS A 274 -26.41 -6.45 7.23
CA CYS A 274 -25.03 -6.21 7.63
C CYS A 274 -24.55 -7.31 8.59
N GLN A 275 -23.52 -8.08 8.19
CA GLN A 275 -22.91 -9.12 9.03
C GLN A 275 -21.78 -8.61 9.93
N LEU A 276 -21.58 -7.30 9.98
CA LEU A 276 -20.52 -6.69 10.77
C LEU A 276 -20.77 -6.95 12.26
N ALA A 277 -19.79 -7.55 12.92
CA ALA A 277 -19.81 -7.93 14.32
C ALA A 277 -18.84 -7.09 15.17
N HIS A 278 -17.76 -6.64 14.54
CA HIS A 278 -16.69 -5.91 15.20
C HIS A 278 -16.38 -4.60 14.48
N ILE A 279 -16.30 -3.51 15.25
CA ILE A 279 -15.81 -2.22 14.80
C ILE A 279 -14.78 -1.72 15.81
N SER A 280 -13.56 -1.44 15.33
CA SER A 280 -12.52 -0.75 16.10
C SER A 280 -12.49 0.72 15.70
N VAL A 281 -12.63 1.61 16.67
CA VAL A 281 -12.60 3.08 16.52
C VAL A 281 -11.67 3.62 17.60
N ASP A 282 -10.94 4.70 17.34
CA ASP A 282 -10.06 5.28 18.35
C ASP A 282 -10.88 5.90 19.48
N ALA A 283 -10.39 5.76 20.72
CA ALA A 283 -11.07 6.31 21.89
C ALA A 283 -11.29 7.84 21.79
N GLY A 284 -10.36 8.57 21.15
CA GLY A 284 -10.49 10.02 20.92
C GLY A 284 -11.65 10.40 19.99
N GLN A 285 -12.09 9.48 19.14
CA GLN A 285 -13.21 9.65 18.21
C GLN A 285 -14.56 9.26 18.82
N LEU A 286 -14.60 8.87 20.10
CA LEU A 286 -15.82 8.53 20.82
C LEU A 286 -16.05 9.53 21.96
N ASP A 287 -17.22 10.15 22.02
CA ASP A 287 -17.74 10.76 23.24
C ASP A 287 -18.70 9.79 23.96
N ALA A 288 -19.35 10.25 25.02
CA ALA A 288 -20.30 9.43 25.77
C ALA A 288 -21.45 8.92 24.88
N ALA A 289 -21.95 9.74 23.94
CA ALA A 289 -23.06 9.38 23.07
C ALA A 289 -22.63 8.36 22.00
N ALA A 290 -21.50 8.59 21.34
CA ALA A 290 -20.92 7.67 20.36
C ALA A 290 -20.51 6.34 21.01
N SER A 291 -19.96 6.39 22.24
CA SER A 291 -19.63 5.19 23.03
C SER A 291 -20.87 4.38 23.38
N ALA A 292 -21.92 5.05 23.88
CA ALA A 292 -23.19 4.40 24.20
C ALA A 292 -23.84 3.78 22.95
N ARG A 293 -23.79 4.48 21.80
CA ARG A 293 -24.31 3.95 20.54
C ARG A 293 -23.49 2.77 20.01
N LEU A 294 -22.15 2.84 20.05
CA LEU A 294 -21.28 1.74 19.63
C LEU A 294 -21.55 0.50 20.48
N ARG A 295 -21.68 0.67 21.80
CA ARG A 295 -22.08 -0.40 22.72
C ARG A 295 -23.45 -1.00 22.35
N ALA A 296 -24.47 -0.16 22.17
CA ALA A 296 -25.81 -0.62 21.80
C ALA A 296 -25.81 -1.38 20.47
N TRP A 297 -25.07 -0.87 19.48
CA TRP A 297 -24.90 -1.53 18.19
C TRP A 297 -24.18 -2.88 18.32
N ARG A 298 -23.08 -2.95 19.10
CA ARG A 298 -22.35 -4.22 19.31
C ARG A 298 -23.24 -5.26 19.99
N LEU A 299 -24.03 -4.86 20.98
CA LEU A 299 -25.00 -5.74 21.63
C LEU A 299 -26.04 -6.25 20.63
N GLN A 300 -26.60 -5.39 19.78
CA GLN A 300 -27.52 -5.80 18.71
C GLN A 300 -26.86 -6.74 17.70
N ALA A 301 -25.61 -6.47 17.31
CA ALA A 301 -24.87 -7.32 16.36
C ALA A 301 -24.65 -8.73 16.93
N VAL A 302 -24.28 -8.83 18.21
CA VAL A 302 -24.16 -10.10 18.94
C VAL A 302 -25.49 -10.83 19.00
N ILE A 303 -26.58 -10.13 19.35
CA ILE A 303 -27.92 -10.74 19.43
C ILE A 303 -28.34 -11.30 18.06
N ARG A 304 -28.11 -10.55 16.97
CA ARG A 304 -28.40 -11.04 15.62
C ARG A 304 -27.57 -12.27 15.28
N LEU A 305 -26.27 -12.26 15.63
CA LEU A 305 -25.38 -13.40 15.44
C LEU A 305 -25.83 -14.64 16.23
N LEU A 306 -26.34 -14.46 17.46
CA LEU A 306 -26.93 -15.53 18.25
C LEU A 306 -28.20 -16.06 17.56
N GLU A 307 -29.15 -15.18 17.26
CA GLU A 307 -30.43 -15.55 16.63
C GLU A 307 -30.29 -16.27 15.28
N HIS A 308 -29.23 -15.97 14.54
CA HIS A 308 -28.93 -16.56 13.23
C HIS A 308 -27.66 -17.43 13.30
N ALA A 309 -27.28 -17.87 14.49
CA ALA A 309 -26.04 -18.59 14.72
C ALA A 309 -26.00 -19.87 13.88
N SER A 310 -24.88 -20.05 13.17
CA SER A 310 -24.55 -21.35 12.59
C SER A 310 -24.45 -22.39 13.72
N PRO A 311 -24.81 -23.66 13.49
CA PRO A 311 -24.60 -24.76 14.44
C PRO A 311 -23.15 -24.91 14.92
N SER A 312 -22.21 -24.25 14.24
CA SER A 312 -20.79 -24.20 14.59
C SER A 312 -20.44 -23.22 15.72
N LEU A 313 -21.35 -22.30 16.09
CA LEU A 313 -21.10 -21.34 17.16
C LEU A 313 -21.36 -21.99 18.53
N THR A 314 -20.29 -22.45 19.17
CA THR A 314 -20.35 -23.15 20.47
C THR A 314 -19.98 -22.27 21.67
N SER A 315 -19.35 -21.12 21.43
CA SER A 315 -18.94 -20.18 22.49
C SER A 315 -19.11 -18.74 22.05
N VAL A 316 -19.54 -17.88 22.96
CA VAL A 316 -19.69 -16.43 22.76
C VAL A 316 -18.99 -15.67 23.89
N ASP A 317 -18.13 -14.72 23.53
CA ASP A 317 -17.43 -13.86 24.49
C ASP A 317 -17.95 -12.42 24.39
N LEU A 318 -18.63 -11.98 25.45
CA LEU A 318 -19.13 -10.62 25.65
C LEU A 318 -18.38 -9.90 26.76
N SER A 319 -17.13 -10.31 27.02
CA SER A 319 -16.31 -9.68 28.03
C SER A 319 -16.00 -8.22 27.69
N ARG A 320 -15.90 -7.36 28.72
CA ARG A 320 -15.55 -5.93 28.59
C ARG A 320 -16.48 -5.13 27.66
N MET A 321 -17.74 -5.53 27.55
CA MET A 321 -18.76 -4.81 26.77
C MET A 321 -19.53 -3.77 27.61
N ASP A 322 -19.17 -3.64 28.88
CA ASP A 322 -19.79 -2.75 29.87
C ASP A 322 -21.30 -3.01 30.07
N LEU A 323 -21.73 -4.26 29.82
CA LEU A 323 -23.13 -4.68 29.93
C LEU A 323 -23.68 -4.47 31.34
N THR A 324 -24.99 -4.23 31.41
CA THR A 324 -25.77 -4.19 32.65
C THR A 324 -26.56 -5.47 32.84
N ASN A 325 -26.88 -5.83 34.08
CA ASN A 325 -27.81 -6.92 34.41
C ASN A 325 -29.08 -6.89 33.54
N LYS A 326 -29.67 -5.70 33.37
CA LYS A 326 -30.90 -5.52 32.58
C LYS A 326 -30.73 -5.85 31.10
N GLU A 327 -29.58 -5.55 30.50
CA GLU A 327 -29.31 -5.91 29.10
C GLU A 327 -29.04 -7.41 28.96
N VAL A 328 -28.31 -8.01 29.92
CA VAL A 328 -28.07 -9.45 29.93
C VAL A 328 -29.41 -10.20 30.02
N GLU A 329 -30.23 -9.87 31.01
CA GLU A 329 -31.52 -10.53 31.25
C GLU A 329 -32.51 -10.33 30.10
N LYS A 330 -32.63 -9.11 29.56
CA LYS A 330 -33.70 -8.79 28.60
C LYS A 330 -33.31 -9.02 27.15
N LEU A 331 -32.02 -9.07 26.83
CA LEU A 331 -31.55 -9.11 25.46
C LEU A 331 -30.65 -10.31 25.18
N VAL A 332 -29.65 -10.57 26.02
CA VAL A 332 -28.66 -11.64 25.79
C VAL A 332 -29.25 -13.02 26.07
N LEU A 333 -29.87 -13.22 27.25
CA LEU A 333 -30.44 -14.53 27.62
C LEU A 333 -31.54 -14.99 26.65
N PRO A 334 -32.50 -14.14 26.23
CA PRO A 334 -33.51 -14.56 25.25
C PRO A 334 -32.91 -14.92 23.88
N ALA A 335 -31.82 -14.26 23.47
CA ALA A 335 -31.13 -14.58 22.22
C ALA A 335 -30.37 -15.92 22.32
N LEU A 336 -29.73 -16.18 23.46
CA LEU A 336 -29.09 -17.47 23.74
C LEU A 336 -30.09 -18.63 23.81
N ALA A 337 -31.27 -18.42 24.38
CA ALA A 337 -32.32 -19.43 24.42
C ALA A 337 -32.78 -19.87 23.01
N ARG A 338 -32.65 -18.99 22.01
CA ARG A 338 -32.88 -19.30 20.59
C ARG A 338 -31.69 -19.97 19.89
N SER A 339 -30.55 -20.10 20.59
CA SER A 339 -29.27 -20.55 20.07
C SER A 339 -28.77 -21.79 20.83
N PRO A 340 -29.47 -22.94 20.76
CA PRO A 340 -29.21 -24.10 21.62
C PRO A 340 -27.81 -24.73 21.41
N HIS A 341 -27.09 -24.33 20.36
CA HIS A 341 -25.75 -24.80 20.05
C HIS A 341 -24.65 -24.07 20.83
N VAL A 342 -24.95 -22.90 21.40
CA VAL A 342 -23.98 -22.12 22.20
C VAL A 342 -23.88 -22.75 23.59
N ALA A 343 -22.77 -23.43 23.86
CA ALA A 343 -22.51 -24.13 25.11
C ALA A 343 -21.73 -23.28 26.14
N SER A 344 -21.21 -22.13 25.72
CA SER A 344 -20.34 -21.27 26.55
C SER A 344 -20.63 -19.79 26.30
N LEU A 345 -20.81 -19.03 27.39
CA LEU A 345 -20.96 -17.57 27.38
C LEU A 345 -19.99 -16.95 28.39
N SER A 346 -19.10 -16.06 27.93
CA SER A 346 -18.26 -15.24 28.79
C SER A 346 -18.87 -13.84 28.94
N LEU A 347 -19.10 -13.43 30.19
CA LEU A 347 -19.53 -12.08 30.57
C LEU A 347 -18.46 -11.35 31.41
N ALA A 348 -17.22 -11.83 31.37
CA ALA A 348 -16.15 -11.34 32.24
C ALA A 348 -15.90 -9.83 32.10
N ARG A 349 -15.53 -9.16 33.20
CA ARG A 349 -15.16 -7.73 33.20
C ARG A 349 -16.25 -6.80 32.65
N ASN A 350 -17.52 -7.18 32.74
CA ASN A 350 -18.65 -6.24 32.64
C ASN A 350 -18.97 -5.74 34.04
N ARG A 351 -18.60 -4.48 34.36
CA ARG A 351 -18.62 -3.95 35.73
C ARG A 351 -20.00 -3.98 36.42
N ALA A 352 -21.07 -4.01 35.64
CA ALA A 352 -22.45 -3.95 36.12
C ALA A 352 -23.21 -5.28 35.96
N VAL A 353 -22.52 -6.38 35.61
CA VAL A 353 -23.09 -7.73 35.57
C VAL A 353 -22.79 -8.43 36.88
N THR A 354 -23.81 -8.99 37.55
CA THR A 354 -23.67 -9.74 38.81
C THR A 354 -24.16 -11.17 38.64
N ASP A 355 -23.65 -12.11 39.43
CA ASP A 355 -24.07 -13.51 39.40
C ASP A 355 -25.58 -13.70 39.64
N GLU A 356 -26.24 -12.76 40.33
CA GLU A 356 -27.68 -12.81 40.57
C GLU A 356 -28.52 -12.76 39.28
N CYS A 357 -28.09 -12.02 38.26
CA CYS A 357 -28.83 -11.91 37.00
C CYS A 357 -28.78 -13.20 36.16
N LEU A 358 -27.96 -14.18 36.57
CA LEU A 358 -27.74 -15.44 35.86
C LEU A 358 -28.45 -16.64 36.53
N ARG A 359 -29.02 -16.45 37.73
CA ARG A 359 -29.58 -17.55 38.55
C ARG A 359 -30.86 -18.20 38.00
N GLY A 360 -31.44 -17.67 36.92
CA GLY A 360 -32.66 -18.20 36.29
C GLY A 360 -32.44 -19.22 35.15
N GLU A 361 -31.25 -19.27 34.55
CA GLU A 361 -30.97 -20.07 33.34
C GLU A 361 -30.06 -21.26 33.70
N GLY A 362 -30.68 -22.37 34.08
CA GLY A 362 -29.99 -23.58 34.56
C GLY A 362 -28.83 -24.04 33.66
N GLY A 363 -27.61 -23.88 34.14
CA GLY A 363 -26.42 -24.61 33.68
C GLY A 363 -25.69 -24.10 32.43
N LEU A 364 -26.20 -23.05 31.74
CA LEU A 364 -25.63 -22.55 30.48
C LEU A 364 -24.47 -21.55 30.66
N VAL A 365 -24.31 -20.94 31.84
CA VAL A 365 -23.27 -19.93 32.08
C VAL A 365 -22.08 -20.54 32.81
N ARG A 366 -21.01 -20.81 32.08
CA ARG A 366 -19.71 -21.22 32.66
C ARG A 366 -18.75 -20.03 32.64
N GLY A 367 -18.58 -19.43 33.80
CA GLY A 367 -17.63 -18.34 34.03
C GLY A 367 -18.23 -17.35 35.02
N GLY A 368 -17.90 -17.52 36.30
CA GLY A 368 -18.26 -16.56 37.34
C GLY A 368 -17.72 -15.17 37.00
N VAL A 369 -18.43 -14.15 37.46
CA VAL A 369 -18.00 -12.75 37.34
C VAL A 369 -16.79 -12.55 38.25
N GLU A 370 -15.57 -12.73 37.73
CA GLU A 370 -14.32 -12.23 38.34
C GLU A 370 -13.86 -10.90 37.71
#